data_AF-A0A812T4L2-F1
#
_entry.id   AF-A0A812T4L2-F1
#
_cell.length_a   1.000
_cell.length_b   1.000
_cell.length_c   1.000
_cell.angle_alpha   90.00
_cell.angle_beta   90.00
_cell.angle_gamma   90.00
#
_symmetry.space_group_name_H-M   'P 1'
#
loop_
_entity.id
_entity.type
_entity.pdbx_description
1 polymer ?
#
loop_
_entity_poly.entity_id
_entity_poly.type
_entity_poly.pdbx_seq_one_letter_code
_entity_poly.pdbx_strand_id
1 'polypeptide(L)'
;MSGEVGLLRPELESGGVATDRTVPTSRSSTRWLAAAAGLLLTTLAACRFLAASPTGTAAASHAEASEATGVAEANLAALVMDFDLSGMKTEKCWINKTYYVEASGEFHMPKTAKTQQVSAAACQLFCAATYKCEHFSYWDDGACLLTSYSAYPQAYTGPDDNGVISGPRECKEINNGPTDEFTASALGLPQFRAHEASGCGSLHDDYKLAWTAEGETFFEGWQFINKSETRGAEWYLNKSEAFHQGVVFASKAGAMMRVGEQVQPFKRRSVMLHSAQAWRPDIGFIVVMKYKHVPYGAGVWPAFWLVNSDTGWPKGGELDILEYANDQTNKVTFHTDKKCKLNVNRMLECSKDIKDIDKEMIASCYTNYTGNELGCMPPQVRRTGEWYSNNPGALALLWDASGITYYHIPESEIPDDLSSNQPKPNTWKSEWRMAFMPFDAESCIGIARPQEIVLNIAICGDWAGNGWWGCEECRATGYVPDYCIPGHVTEPATDCCTLYISNPSAEEPLKTKAFFDIDYVKVFEPSTYDLPKYPAGTYRNGGLFGSEK
;
A
#
# COMPACT_ATOMS: atom_id res chain seq x y z
N MET A 1 33.52 27.61 53.65
CA MET A 1 32.66 26.80 54.54
C MET A 1 31.98 25.77 53.65
N SER A 2 32.72 24.72 53.29
CA SER A 2 32.71 23.38 53.92
C SER A 2 31.47 22.57 53.50
N GLY A 3 31.55 21.49 52.74
CA GLY A 3 32.71 20.77 52.23
C GLY A 3 32.27 19.71 51.20
N GLU A 4 33.22 19.37 50.33
CA GLU A 4 33.16 18.39 49.24
C GLU A 4 33.20 16.92 49.71
N VAL A 5 33.27 16.04 48.69
CA VAL A 5 33.92 14.71 48.60
C VAL A 5 32.90 13.54 48.56
N GLY A 6 32.94 12.61 47.60
CA GLY A 6 33.88 12.35 46.52
C GLY A 6 33.51 11.08 45.73
N LEU A 7 34.08 10.98 44.53
CA LEU A 7 34.11 9.85 43.61
C LEU A 7 34.79 8.61 44.21
N LEU A 8 34.28 7.40 43.90
CA LEU A 8 35.08 6.16 43.76
C LEU A 8 34.43 5.15 42.77
N ARG A 9 35.15 4.87 41.67
CA ARG A 9 35.28 3.53 41.04
C ARG A 9 36.48 2.84 41.74
N PRO A 10 36.63 1.50 41.81
CA PRO A 10 36.86 0.56 40.68
C PRO A 10 36.10 -0.78 40.91
N GLU A 11 36.18 -1.89 40.18
CA GLU A 11 37.34 -2.64 39.69
C GLU A 11 36.86 -3.83 38.83
N LEU A 12 37.67 -4.21 37.83
CA LEU A 12 37.55 -5.48 37.10
C LEU A 12 38.12 -6.61 37.97
N GLU A 13 37.49 -7.79 37.94
CA GLU A 13 38.22 -9.05 38.12
C GLU A 13 37.84 -10.09 37.06
N SER A 14 38.91 -10.73 36.58
CA SER A 14 39.02 -11.80 35.61
C SER A 14 39.13 -13.16 36.29
N GLY A 15 38.61 -14.21 35.66
CA GLY A 15 38.92 -15.61 35.95
C GLY A 15 37.67 -16.48 35.74
N GLY A 16 37.62 -17.52 34.91
CA GLY A 16 38.67 -18.39 34.42
C GLY A 16 38.51 -19.79 35.02
N VAL A 17 38.13 -20.75 34.17
CA VAL A 17 38.41 -22.20 34.25
C VAL A 17 37.41 -23.13 34.99
N ALA A 18 36.52 -23.71 34.16
CA ALA A 18 36.39 -25.14 33.79
C ALA A 18 36.02 -26.27 34.78
N THR A 19 35.39 -27.28 34.15
CA THR A 19 35.15 -28.70 34.52
C THR A 19 33.86 -28.94 35.31
N ASP A 20 33.04 -29.97 35.08
CA ASP A 20 33.14 -31.15 34.21
C ASP A 20 31.75 -31.70 33.88
N ARG A 21 31.71 -32.45 32.78
CA ARG A 21 30.77 -33.46 32.28
C ARG A 21 29.57 -33.87 33.16
N THR A 22 28.44 -34.11 32.50
CA THR A 22 27.88 -35.48 32.37
C THR A 22 26.90 -35.58 31.19
N VAL A 23 27.29 -36.41 30.22
CA VAL A 23 26.43 -37.04 29.21
C VAL A 23 25.90 -38.34 29.82
N PRO A 24 24.70 -38.81 29.42
CA PRO A 24 24.58 -40.22 29.15
C PRO A 24 24.06 -40.48 27.73
N THR A 25 24.85 -41.24 26.99
CA THR A 25 24.42 -42.04 25.85
C THR A 25 24.05 -43.42 26.38
N SER A 26 22.99 -44.04 25.85
CA SER A 26 23.00 -45.49 25.65
C SER A 26 22.11 -45.88 24.47
N ARG A 27 22.61 -46.85 23.72
CA ARG A 27 22.10 -47.41 22.47
C ARG A 27 21.35 -48.73 22.72
N SER A 28 20.51 -49.06 21.72
CA SER A 28 20.29 -50.40 21.12
C SER A 28 19.21 -51.32 21.69
N SER A 29 18.26 -51.72 20.83
CA SER A 29 18.20 -53.02 20.11
C SER A 29 16.82 -53.18 19.43
N THR A 30 16.71 -53.06 18.11
CA THR A 30 16.57 -54.11 17.07
C THR A 30 15.57 -55.27 17.29
N ARG A 31 14.64 -55.36 16.32
CA ARG A 31 14.04 -56.55 15.64
C ARG A 31 12.90 -57.33 16.32
N TRP A 32 11.74 -57.25 15.68
CA TRP A 32 10.97 -58.42 15.22
C TRP A 32 10.72 -58.32 13.71
N LEU A 33 10.77 -59.47 13.05
CA LEU A 33 10.90 -59.69 11.61
C LEU A 33 9.73 -60.58 11.13
N ALA A 34 9.23 -60.27 9.92
CA ALA A 34 8.58 -61.17 8.94
C ALA A 34 7.19 -61.75 9.32
N ALA A 35 6.26 -62.07 8.41
CA ALA A 35 6.29 -62.27 6.97
C ALA A 35 4.86 -62.16 6.39
N ALA A 36 4.72 -61.75 5.13
CA ALA A 36 4.08 -62.53 4.05
C ALA A 36 3.94 -61.68 2.78
N ALA A 37 4.35 -62.27 1.66
CA ALA A 37 4.45 -61.69 0.32
C ALA A 37 3.47 -62.37 -0.66
N GLY A 38 3.20 -61.69 -1.79
CA GLY A 38 2.65 -62.24 -3.04
C GLY A 38 1.19 -61.83 -3.31
N LEU A 39 0.75 -61.47 -4.53
CA LEU A 39 1.38 -61.53 -5.85
C LEU A 39 0.53 -60.73 -6.89
N LEU A 40 1.20 -59.89 -7.69
CA LEU A 40 1.06 -59.60 -9.15
C LEU A 40 -0.24 -59.11 -9.89
N LEU A 41 0.07 -58.24 -10.88
CA LEU A 41 -0.44 -58.06 -12.27
C LEU A 41 -1.46 -56.94 -12.62
N THR A 42 -0.88 -55.85 -13.18
CA THR A 42 -1.21 -55.13 -14.45
C THR A 42 -2.54 -54.40 -14.66
N THR A 43 -2.45 -53.11 -15.07
CA THR A 43 -2.58 -52.66 -16.49
C THR A 43 -2.16 -51.19 -16.66
N LEU A 44 -1.39 -50.94 -17.72
CA LEU A 44 -0.94 -49.63 -18.22
C LEU A 44 -1.32 -49.61 -19.72
N ALA A 45 -2.02 -48.57 -20.17
CA ALA A 45 -2.27 -48.24 -21.58
C ALA A 45 -2.20 -46.70 -21.68
N ALA A 46 -1.37 -46.02 -22.48
CA ALA A 46 -0.87 -46.14 -23.85
C ALA A 46 -1.43 -44.96 -24.67
N CYS A 47 -0.55 -44.08 -25.17
CA CYS A 47 -0.72 -43.44 -26.48
C CYS A 47 0.61 -42.88 -27.01
N ARG A 48 1.06 -43.41 -28.15
CA ARG A 48 2.15 -42.94 -29.02
C ARG A 48 1.80 -43.35 -30.45
N PHE A 49 1.84 -42.42 -31.41
CA PHE A 49 2.09 -42.63 -32.86
C PHE A 49 2.56 -41.26 -33.41
N LEU A 50 3.83 -41.04 -33.75
CA LEU A 50 4.66 -41.43 -34.92
C LEU A 50 4.47 -40.52 -36.16
N ALA A 51 5.59 -39.88 -36.53
CA ALA A 51 5.83 -39.15 -37.76
C ALA A 51 6.36 -40.08 -38.86
N ALA A 52 6.06 -39.78 -40.13
CA ALA A 52 6.77 -40.31 -41.30
C ALA A 52 6.74 -39.29 -42.44
N SER A 53 7.92 -38.98 -42.98
CA SER A 53 8.15 -38.24 -44.23
C SER A 53 8.13 -39.20 -45.44
N PRO A 54 8.11 -38.65 -46.66
CA PRO A 54 8.83 -39.29 -47.77
C PRO A 54 9.78 -38.33 -48.50
N THR A 55 10.84 -38.93 -49.03
CA THR A 55 11.92 -38.38 -49.86
C THR A 55 11.55 -38.31 -51.35
N GLY A 56 12.12 -37.36 -52.12
CA GLY A 56 12.14 -37.43 -53.59
C GLY A 56 12.68 -36.17 -54.27
N THR A 57 13.55 -36.35 -55.27
CA THR A 57 14.55 -35.41 -55.82
C THR A 57 14.18 -34.75 -57.17
N ALA A 58 14.87 -33.64 -57.46
CA ALA A 58 15.40 -33.19 -58.77
C ALA A 58 14.60 -32.24 -59.71
N ALA A 59 15.16 -31.02 -59.84
CA ALA A 59 15.64 -30.33 -61.05
C ALA A 59 14.72 -29.98 -62.25
N ALA A 60 14.57 -28.65 -62.42
CA ALA A 60 14.87 -27.82 -63.59
C ALA A 60 14.14 -28.01 -64.96
N SER A 61 13.38 -26.96 -65.29
CA SER A 61 13.55 -26.07 -66.46
C SER A 61 12.57 -26.10 -67.66
N HIS A 62 12.09 -24.88 -67.95
CA HIS A 62 11.80 -24.21 -69.22
C HIS A 62 10.45 -24.31 -69.97
N ALA A 63 9.92 -23.09 -70.17
CA ALA A 63 9.14 -22.52 -71.28
C ALA A 63 7.65 -22.92 -71.37
N GLU A 64 6.73 -22.07 -70.89
CA GLU A 64 6.14 -20.87 -71.55
C GLU A 64 5.04 -21.21 -72.56
N ALA A 65 3.80 -20.89 -72.18
CA ALA A 65 2.95 -19.86 -72.80
C ALA A 65 1.46 -20.28 -72.83
N SER A 66 0.64 -19.67 -71.96
CA SER A 66 -0.40 -18.69 -72.34
C SER A 66 -1.55 -18.66 -71.32
N GLU A 67 -1.81 -17.46 -70.82
CA GLU A 67 -3.13 -16.96 -70.35
C GLU A 67 -3.74 -17.54 -69.06
N ALA A 68 -3.38 -16.91 -67.93
CA ALA A 68 -4.29 -16.31 -66.94
C ALA A 68 -3.47 -15.79 -65.74
N THR A 69 -2.78 -14.67 -65.92
CA THR A 69 -1.93 -14.05 -64.90
C THR A 69 -2.72 -13.21 -63.91
N GLY A 70 -2.45 -13.40 -62.62
CA GLY A 70 -2.39 -12.29 -61.66
C GLY A 70 -3.37 -12.31 -60.50
N VAL A 71 -3.17 -13.19 -59.51
CA VAL A 71 -3.50 -12.85 -58.12
C VAL A 71 -2.18 -12.75 -57.39
N ALA A 72 -1.58 -11.56 -57.49
CA ALA A 72 -0.46 -11.15 -56.68
C ALA A 72 -0.91 -10.97 -55.23
N GLU A 73 0.02 -11.25 -54.32
CA GLU A 73 0.08 -10.71 -52.97
C GLU A 73 -0.46 -9.28 -52.95
N ALA A 74 -1.67 -9.10 -52.42
CA ALA A 74 -2.23 -7.79 -52.19
C ALA A 74 -3.19 -7.83 -51.00
N ASN A 75 -2.90 -6.94 -50.06
CA ASN A 75 -3.82 -6.28 -49.15
C ASN A 75 -4.13 -6.93 -47.80
N LEU A 76 -3.07 -7.13 -47.01
CA LEU A 76 -3.14 -6.87 -45.55
C LEU A 76 -3.35 -5.36 -45.25
N ALA A 77 -3.20 -4.49 -46.26
CA ALA A 77 -3.50 -3.07 -46.21
C ALA A 77 -5.01 -2.72 -46.26
N ALA A 78 -5.91 -3.70 -46.45
CA ALA A 78 -7.36 -3.45 -46.54
C ALA A 78 -8.11 -3.56 -45.20
N LEU A 79 -7.43 -3.84 -44.08
CA LEU A 79 -8.05 -3.83 -42.74
C LEU A 79 -7.74 -2.58 -41.92
N VAL A 80 -7.02 -1.61 -42.49
CA VAL A 80 -6.67 -0.35 -41.84
C VAL A 80 -6.91 0.82 -42.79
N MET A 81 -8.16 1.11 -43.14
CA MET A 81 -8.57 2.44 -43.62
C MET A 81 -10.06 2.65 -43.35
N ASP A 82 -10.34 3.30 -42.22
CA ASP A 82 -11.16 4.52 -42.10
C ASP A 82 -11.58 4.67 -40.63
N PHE A 83 -10.61 5.06 -39.80
CA PHE A 83 -10.95 5.85 -38.63
C PHE A 83 -10.58 7.28 -38.97
N ASP A 84 -11.59 8.04 -39.39
CA ASP A 84 -11.52 9.48 -39.54
C ASP A 84 -11.11 10.09 -38.19
N LEU A 85 -9.85 10.50 -38.11
CA LEU A 85 -9.25 11.14 -36.92
C LEU A 85 -9.46 12.66 -36.93
N SER A 86 -10.20 13.22 -37.89
CA SER A 86 -10.54 14.65 -37.92
C SER A 86 -11.78 14.95 -37.05
N GLY A 87 -11.73 14.54 -35.79
CA GLY A 87 -12.83 14.76 -34.85
C GLY A 87 -12.59 14.34 -33.40
N MET A 88 -11.58 13.50 -33.12
CA MET A 88 -11.20 13.16 -31.74
C MET A 88 -10.34 14.27 -31.14
N LYS A 89 -10.99 15.23 -30.48
CA LYS A 89 -10.32 16.08 -29.48
C LYS A 89 -10.04 15.23 -28.24
N THR A 90 -8.81 14.77 -28.09
CA THR A 90 -8.27 14.29 -26.81
C THR A 90 -6.86 14.84 -26.65
N GLU A 91 -6.64 15.59 -25.57
CA GLU A 91 -5.35 16.07 -25.12
C GLU A 91 -4.42 14.87 -24.85
N LYS A 92 -3.59 14.50 -25.83
CA LYS A 92 -2.65 13.38 -25.70
C LYS A 92 -1.52 13.77 -24.73
N CYS A 93 -1.19 12.88 -23.81
CA CYS A 93 -0.08 12.96 -22.84
C CYS A 93 1.34 12.98 -23.46
N TRP A 94 1.43 13.32 -24.75
CA TRP A 94 2.66 13.27 -25.51
C TRP A 94 3.46 14.56 -25.31
N ILE A 95 4.78 14.43 -25.41
CA ILE A 95 5.73 15.50 -25.19
C ILE A 95 6.43 15.78 -26.52
N ASN A 96 6.26 17.00 -27.02
CA ASN A 96 6.96 17.47 -28.22
C ASN A 96 8.42 17.80 -27.89
N LYS A 97 9.29 17.71 -28.89
CA LYS A 97 10.74 18.01 -28.80
C LYS A 97 11.45 17.22 -27.70
N THR A 98 10.94 16.05 -27.37
CA THR A 98 11.49 15.19 -26.32
C THR A 98 11.60 13.78 -26.82
N TYR A 99 12.68 13.10 -26.46
CA TYR A 99 12.85 11.66 -26.68
C TYR A 99 13.38 11.01 -25.40
N TYR A 100 13.23 9.71 -25.27
CA TYR A 100 13.67 8.95 -24.11
C TYR A 100 14.96 8.19 -24.42
N VAL A 101 15.85 8.11 -23.43
CA VAL A 101 17.11 7.38 -23.49
C VAL A 101 17.19 6.51 -22.24
N GLU A 102 17.63 5.26 -22.38
CA GLU A 102 17.83 4.36 -21.24
C GLU A 102 18.86 4.95 -20.26
N ALA A 103 18.76 4.60 -18.98
CA ALA A 103 19.75 4.96 -17.96
C ALA A 103 21.20 4.60 -18.32
N SER A 104 21.41 3.62 -19.20
CA SER A 104 22.73 3.26 -19.72
C SER A 104 23.28 4.21 -20.79
N GLY A 105 22.51 5.23 -21.20
CA GLY A 105 22.81 6.09 -22.34
C GLY A 105 22.43 5.48 -23.69
N GLU A 106 21.88 4.27 -23.70
CA GLU A 106 21.41 3.62 -24.93
C GLU A 106 20.10 4.25 -25.40
N PHE A 107 20.00 4.47 -26.70
CA PHE A 107 18.81 5.09 -27.25
C PHE A 107 17.59 4.18 -27.16
N HIS A 108 17.72 2.86 -27.01
CA HIS A 108 16.60 1.91 -27.09
C HIS A 108 16.72 0.77 -26.06
N MET A 109 15.62 0.08 -25.77
CA MET A 109 15.63 -1.07 -24.86
C MET A 109 16.51 -2.21 -25.41
N PRO A 110 17.23 -2.94 -24.53
CA PRO A 110 17.95 -4.15 -24.92
C PRO A 110 17.04 -5.14 -25.64
N LYS A 111 17.48 -5.62 -26.81
CA LYS A 111 16.75 -6.57 -27.69
C LYS A 111 15.51 -6.01 -28.39
N THR A 112 15.31 -4.69 -28.37
CA THR A 112 14.40 -4.03 -29.30
C THR A 112 15.20 -3.42 -30.45
N ALA A 113 14.64 -3.38 -31.65
CA ALA A 113 15.24 -2.67 -32.78
C ALA A 113 14.51 -1.34 -33.00
N LYS A 114 15.20 -0.34 -33.54
CA LYS A 114 14.55 0.85 -34.09
C LYS A 114 13.60 0.40 -35.20
N THR A 115 12.32 0.73 -35.09
CA THR A 115 11.30 0.36 -36.07
C THR A 115 10.82 1.57 -36.85
N GLN A 116 10.14 1.34 -37.98
CA GLN A 116 9.47 2.37 -38.75
C GLN A 116 7.96 2.24 -38.49
N GLN A 117 7.31 3.32 -38.08
CA GLN A 117 5.89 3.36 -37.79
C GLN A 117 5.24 4.50 -38.56
N VAL A 118 3.97 4.32 -38.91
CA VAL A 118 3.23 5.30 -39.73
C VAL A 118 2.79 6.53 -38.93
N SER A 119 2.90 6.50 -37.60
CA SER A 119 2.60 7.62 -36.71
C SER A 119 3.14 7.41 -35.29
N ALA A 120 3.22 8.49 -34.51
CA ALA A 120 3.48 8.44 -33.07
C ALA A 120 2.46 7.55 -32.32
N ALA A 121 1.19 7.50 -32.76
CA ALA A 121 0.19 6.61 -32.16
C ALA A 121 0.49 5.13 -32.44
N ALA A 122 0.91 4.80 -33.66
CA ALA A 122 1.34 3.45 -34.00
C ALA A 122 2.60 3.06 -33.20
N CYS A 123 3.52 4.01 -32.97
CA CYS A 123 4.70 3.80 -32.13
C CYS A 123 4.34 3.55 -30.65
N GLN A 124 3.37 4.30 -30.12
CA GLN A 124 2.83 4.08 -28.78
C GLN A 124 2.17 2.70 -28.64
N LEU A 125 1.33 2.30 -29.59
CA LEU A 125 0.72 0.96 -29.61
C LEU A 125 1.78 -0.14 -29.67
N PHE A 126 2.86 0.09 -30.44
CA PHE A 126 3.99 -0.82 -30.49
C PHE A 126 4.71 -0.94 -29.14
N CYS A 127 4.87 0.17 -28.41
CA CYS A 127 5.35 0.15 -27.02
C CYS A 127 4.39 -0.63 -26.12
N ALA A 128 3.09 -0.38 -26.21
CA ALA A 128 2.06 -1.08 -25.44
C ALA A 128 1.98 -2.59 -25.72
N ALA A 129 2.41 -3.03 -26.89
CA ALA A 129 2.51 -4.45 -27.24
C ALA A 129 3.87 -5.08 -26.85
N THR A 130 4.89 -4.27 -26.51
CA THR A 130 6.25 -4.74 -26.26
C THR A 130 6.51 -4.93 -24.78
N TYR A 131 6.90 -6.14 -24.39
CA TYR A 131 7.23 -6.49 -23.01
C TYR A 131 8.37 -5.60 -22.47
N LYS A 132 8.14 -4.94 -21.32
CA LYS A 132 9.02 -3.96 -20.65
C LYS A 132 9.19 -2.57 -21.29
N CYS A 133 8.46 -2.25 -22.35
CA CYS A 133 8.43 -0.88 -22.88
C CYS A 133 7.56 0.02 -22.02
N GLU A 134 8.10 1.16 -21.57
CA GLU A 134 7.37 2.15 -20.78
C GLU A 134 7.28 3.52 -21.45
N HIS A 135 8.16 3.82 -22.39
CA HIS A 135 8.12 5.07 -23.15
C HIS A 135 8.45 4.83 -24.62
N PHE A 136 7.81 5.58 -25.50
CA PHE A 136 8.12 5.61 -26.92
C PHE A 136 8.68 6.97 -27.33
N SER A 137 9.49 6.99 -28.38
CA SER A 137 9.95 8.20 -29.06
C SER A 137 9.78 8.04 -30.56
N TYR A 138 9.15 9.01 -31.20
CA TYR A 138 8.77 8.99 -32.60
C TYR A 138 9.29 10.23 -33.31
N TRP A 139 9.90 10.06 -34.49
CA TRP A 139 10.35 11.15 -35.35
C TRP A 139 9.45 11.26 -36.58
N ASP A 140 9.35 12.46 -37.15
CA ASP A 140 8.60 12.76 -38.38
C ASP A 140 9.04 11.94 -39.61
N ASP A 141 10.29 11.48 -39.63
CA ASP A 141 10.83 10.54 -40.61
C ASP A 141 10.29 9.09 -40.49
N GLY A 142 9.41 8.83 -39.51
CA GLY A 142 8.78 7.54 -39.25
C GLY A 142 9.52 6.68 -38.22
N ALA A 143 10.71 7.10 -37.77
CA ALA A 143 11.45 6.35 -36.78
C ALA A 143 10.68 6.22 -35.46
N CYS A 144 10.53 4.99 -34.99
CA CYS A 144 9.93 4.64 -33.71
C CYS A 144 10.93 3.90 -32.84
N LEU A 145 11.07 4.37 -31.62
CA LEU A 145 12.01 3.87 -30.67
C LEU A 145 11.30 3.58 -29.35
N LEU A 146 11.63 2.42 -28.76
CA LEU A 146 11.05 1.93 -27.53
C LEU A 146 12.09 1.99 -26.42
N THR A 147 11.68 2.48 -25.26
CA THR A 147 12.51 2.58 -24.06
C THR A 147 11.75 2.07 -22.84
N SER A 148 12.48 1.55 -21.87
CA SER A 148 11.96 0.92 -20.67
C SER A 148 11.68 1.93 -19.58
N TYR A 149 11.26 1.43 -18.41
CA TYR A 149 11.01 2.26 -17.24
C TYR A 149 12.23 3.08 -16.80
N SER A 150 13.45 2.56 -17.01
CA SER A 150 14.69 3.25 -16.62
C SER A 150 15.05 4.43 -17.51
N ALA A 151 14.27 4.68 -18.56
CA ALA A 151 14.57 5.74 -19.49
C ALA A 151 14.14 7.11 -18.98
N TYR A 152 14.94 8.12 -19.29
CA TYR A 152 14.71 9.49 -18.89
C TYR A 152 14.55 10.39 -20.13
N PRO A 153 13.75 11.47 -20.03
CA PRO A 153 13.51 12.36 -21.16
C PRO A 153 14.74 13.23 -21.43
N GLN A 154 15.03 13.45 -22.71
CA GLN A 154 16.02 14.39 -23.21
C GLN A 154 15.38 15.35 -24.21
N ALA A 155 15.77 16.61 -24.14
CA ALA A 155 15.35 17.61 -25.11
C ALA A 155 16.00 17.34 -26.47
N TYR A 156 15.21 17.40 -27.53
CA TYR A 156 15.69 17.31 -28.90
C TYR A 156 16.12 18.69 -29.41
N THR A 157 17.34 18.79 -29.93
CA THR A 157 17.96 20.03 -30.44
C THR A 157 18.33 19.93 -31.93
N GLY A 158 17.63 19.08 -32.68
CA GLY A 158 17.89 18.86 -34.11
C GLY A 158 17.35 19.97 -35.02
N PRO A 159 17.65 19.89 -36.34
CA PRO A 159 17.40 20.95 -37.31
C PRO A 159 15.92 21.29 -37.53
N ASP A 160 15.01 20.35 -37.22
CA ASP A 160 13.56 20.51 -37.35
C ASP A 160 12.92 20.65 -35.97
N ASP A 161 12.50 21.88 -35.66
CA ASP A 161 12.08 22.30 -34.33
C ASP A 161 10.79 21.60 -33.84
N ASN A 162 10.12 20.78 -34.67
CA ASN A 162 8.91 20.03 -34.35
C ASN A 162 8.99 18.51 -34.66
N GLY A 163 10.18 17.99 -34.98
CA GLY A 163 10.31 16.65 -35.58
C GLY A 163 10.20 15.45 -34.63
N VAL A 164 10.04 15.65 -33.31
CA VAL A 164 10.05 14.53 -32.33
C VAL A 164 8.89 14.61 -31.35
N ILE A 165 8.20 13.49 -31.20
CA ILE A 165 7.09 13.28 -30.27
C ILE A 165 7.39 12.03 -29.44
N SER A 166 7.34 12.15 -28.12
CA SER A 166 7.48 11.01 -27.22
C SER A 166 6.31 10.93 -26.25
N GLY A 167 6.22 9.82 -25.53
CA GLY A 167 5.20 9.65 -24.51
C GLY A 167 5.30 8.30 -23.81
N PRO A 168 4.49 8.10 -22.78
CA PRO A 168 4.40 6.82 -22.08
C PRO A 168 3.81 5.73 -22.98
N ARG A 169 4.03 4.47 -22.58
CA ARG A 169 3.47 3.24 -23.16
C ARG A 169 2.00 3.37 -23.52
N GLU A 170 1.23 3.98 -22.63
CA GLU A 170 -0.18 4.30 -22.82
C GLU A 170 -0.43 5.71 -22.30
N CYS A 171 -1.14 6.53 -23.08
CA CYS A 171 -1.71 7.74 -22.52
C CYS A 171 -2.85 7.34 -21.62
N LYS A 172 -2.60 7.39 -20.32
CA LYS A 172 -3.68 7.51 -19.37
C LYS A 172 -4.36 8.81 -19.72
N GLU A 173 -5.62 8.75 -20.16
CA GLU A 173 -6.50 9.89 -20.14
C GLU A 173 -6.27 10.54 -18.77
N ILE A 174 -5.69 11.74 -18.76
CA ILE A 174 -5.98 12.63 -17.66
C ILE A 174 -7.42 12.97 -17.94
N ASN A 175 -8.31 12.08 -17.49
CA ASN A 175 -9.52 12.56 -16.90
C ASN A 175 -9.02 13.46 -15.76
N ASN A 176 -8.75 14.72 -16.10
CA ASN A 176 -9.58 15.77 -15.58
C ASN A 176 -10.98 15.24 -15.86
N GLY A 177 -11.47 14.38 -14.95
CA GLY A 177 -12.87 14.07 -14.92
C GLY A 177 -13.56 15.41 -15.03
N PRO A 178 -14.77 15.46 -15.62
CA PRO A 178 -15.53 16.69 -15.53
C PRO A 178 -15.39 17.18 -14.10
N THR A 179 -14.96 18.43 -13.91
CA THR A 179 -15.07 19.11 -12.62
C THR A 179 -16.53 19.34 -12.28
N ASP A 180 -17.38 18.37 -12.62
CA ASP A 180 -18.62 18.10 -11.96
C ASP A 180 -18.19 17.44 -10.66
N GLU A 181 -18.18 18.28 -9.63
CA GLU A 181 -18.31 17.92 -8.24
C GLU A 181 -19.34 16.76 -8.12
N PHE A 182 -18.90 15.51 -8.26
CA PHE A 182 -19.69 14.33 -7.90
C PHE A 182 -19.70 14.26 -6.37
N THR A 183 -20.32 15.26 -5.78
CA THR A 183 -20.64 15.32 -4.37
C THR A 183 -21.54 14.13 -4.05
N ALA A 184 -21.48 13.59 -2.84
CA ALA A 184 -22.44 12.55 -2.43
C ALA A 184 -23.91 13.01 -2.49
N SER A 185 -24.17 14.29 -2.83
CA SER A 185 -25.45 14.80 -3.31
C SER A 185 -25.95 14.05 -4.56
N ALA A 186 -25.06 13.69 -5.48
CA ALA A 186 -25.38 12.95 -6.71
C ALA A 186 -25.82 11.50 -6.44
N LEU A 187 -25.44 10.92 -5.29
CA LEU A 187 -25.91 9.62 -4.80
C LEU A 187 -27.04 9.74 -3.75
N GLY A 188 -27.43 10.96 -3.39
CA GLY A 188 -28.42 11.23 -2.34
C GLY A 188 -28.02 10.72 -0.95
N LEU A 189 -26.73 10.49 -0.69
CA LEU A 189 -26.28 10.00 0.62
C LEU A 189 -26.45 11.10 1.68
N PRO A 190 -27.01 10.78 2.85
CA PRO A 190 -27.14 11.75 3.92
C PRO A 190 -25.75 12.21 4.36
N GLN A 191 -25.68 13.49 4.75
CA GLN A 191 -24.48 14.05 5.35
C GLN A 191 -24.27 13.40 6.73
N PHE A 192 -23.02 13.06 7.07
CA PHE A 192 -22.68 12.65 8.43
C PHE A 192 -23.18 13.69 9.44
N ARG A 193 -23.86 13.26 10.50
CA ARG A 193 -24.22 14.11 11.62
C ARG A 193 -23.90 13.36 12.89
N ALA A 194 -23.11 13.98 13.76
CA ALA A 194 -22.88 13.42 15.07
C ALA A 194 -24.19 13.37 15.87
N HIS A 195 -24.38 12.30 16.63
CA HIS A 195 -25.52 12.09 17.52
C HIS A 195 -25.05 12.16 18.98
N GLU A 196 -25.79 12.87 19.82
CA GLU A 196 -25.53 12.84 21.26
C GLU A 196 -25.87 11.46 21.83
N ALA A 197 -24.86 10.73 22.26
CA ALA A 197 -25.04 9.52 23.05
C ALA A 197 -24.71 9.81 24.52
N SER A 198 -25.55 9.31 25.42
CA SER A 198 -25.41 9.48 26.87
C SER A 198 -24.35 8.57 27.48
N GLY A 199 -23.91 7.52 26.76
CA GLY A 199 -22.94 6.53 27.23
C GLY A 199 -21.59 6.56 26.50
N CYS A 200 -20.68 5.70 26.94
CA CYS A 200 -19.34 5.52 26.39
C CYS A 200 -19.22 4.32 25.45
N GLY A 201 -20.36 3.73 25.07
CA GLY A 201 -20.46 2.58 24.16
C GLY A 201 -20.86 3.01 22.75
N SER A 202 -20.93 2.02 21.88
CA SER A 202 -21.51 2.13 20.55
C SER A 202 -23.00 2.45 20.60
N LEU A 203 -23.49 3.10 19.53
CA LEU A 203 -24.91 3.22 19.24
C LEU A 203 -25.59 1.88 18.90
N HIS A 204 -24.82 0.85 18.56
CA HIS A 204 -25.33 -0.46 18.15
C HIS A 204 -24.75 -1.58 19.02
N ASP A 205 -25.61 -2.53 19.42
CA ASP A 205 -25.18 -3.65 20.26
C ASP A 205 -24.63 -4.83 19.45
N ASP A 206 -25.12 -5.02 18.22
CA ASP A 206 -24.83 -6.19 17.40
C ASP A 206 -24.33 -5.81 16.01
N TYR A 207 -23.20 -6.37 15.62
CA TYR A 207 -22.59 -6.20 14.30
C TYR A 207 -22.45 -7.55 13.57
N LYS A 208 -22.51 -7.51 12.24
CA LYS A 208 -22.34 -8.67 11.34
C LYS A 208 -21.16 -8.45 10.40
N LEU A 209 -20.50 -9.52 9.99
CA LEU A 209 -19.39 -9.46 9.02
C LEU A 209 -19.86 -8.90 7.67
N ALA A 210 -19.22 -7.82 7.23
CA ALA A 210 -19.49 -7.17 5.96
C ALA A 210 -18.39 -7.47 4.92
N TRP A 211 -17.13 -7.49 5.35
CA TRP A 211 -15.97 -7.68 4.49
C TRP A 211 -14.80 -8.36 5.22
N THR A 212 -13.98 -9.11 4.49
CA THR A 212 -12.79 -9.79 5.01
C THR A 212 -11.65 -9.75 3.99
N ALA A 213 -10.43 -9.57 4.50
CA ALA A 213 -9.17 -9.87 3.85
C ALA A 213 -8.39 -10.81 4.77
N GLU A 214 -8.29 -12.09 4.39
CA GLU A 214 -7.63 -13.14 5.16
C GLU A 214 -7.12 -14.26 4.26
N GLY A 215 -6.17 -15.05 4.77
CA GLY A 215 -5.64 -16.23 4.08
C GLY A 215 -4.92 -15.93 2.77
N GLU A 216 -4.94 -16.89 1.84
CA GLU A 216 -4.28 -16.78 0.52
C GLU A 216 -4.87 -15.67 -0.36
N THR A 217 -6.13 -15.28 -0.10
CA THR A 217 -6.89 -14.26 -0.85
C THR A 217 -6.78 -12.87 -0.23
N PHE A 218 -5.94 -12.67 0.81
CA PHE A 218 -5.85 -11.42 1.56
C PHE A 218 -5.77 -10.18 0.66
N PHE A 219 -4.95 -10.21 -0.40
CA PHE A 219 -4.71 -9.07 -1.28
C PHE A 219 -5.70 -8.92 -2.46
N GLU A 220 -6.75 -9.74 -2.55
CA GLU A 220 -7.73 -9.66 -3.65
C GLU A 220 -8.62 -8.42 -3.56
N GLY A 221 -9.06 -8.06 -2.35
CA GLY A 221 -9.93 -6.91 -2.09
C GLY A 221 -9.21 -5.56 -2.00
N TRP A 222 -7.92 -5.49 -2.37
CA TRP A 222 -7.07 -4.30 -2.23
C TRP A 222 -6.63 -3.74 -3.57
N GLN A 223 -6.56 -2.41 -3.63
CA GLN A 223 -5.93 -1.63 -4.69
C GLN A 223 -4.51 -1.26 -4.27
N PHE A 224 -3.53 -1.44 -5.16
CA PHE A 224 -2.14 -1.08 -4.91
C PHE A 224 -1.90 0.31 -5.49
N ILE A 225 -1.67 1.28 -4.60
CA ILE A 225 -1.44 2.68 -4.97
C ILE A 225 0.05 2.90 -5.13
N ASN A 226 0.47 3.39 -6.29
CA ASN A 226 1.87 3.60 -6.65
C ASN A 226 2.29 5.09 -6.62
N LYS A 227 1.58 5.90 -5.83
CA LYS A 227 1.84 7.32 -5.65
C LYS A 227 2.26 7.58 -4.20
N SER A 228 3.37 8.29 -4.02
CA SER A 228 3.78 8.83 -2.71
C SER A 228 3.38 10.30 -2.61
N GLU A 229 2.82 10.69 -1.47
CA GLU A 229 2.45 12.07 -1.15
C GLU A 229 3.22 12.62 0.07
N THR A 230 4.05 11.78 0.70
CA THR A 230 4.80 12.05 1.94
C THR A 230 6.23 12.55 1.71
N ARG A 231 6.60 12.78 0.44
CA ARG A 231 7.97 13.11 -0.02
C ARG A 231 9.04 12.15 0.53
N GLY A 232 8.63 10.93 0.88
CA GLY A 232 9.51 9.94 1.49
C GLY A 232 10.32 9.17 0.48
N ALA A 233 11.08 8.21 0.99
CA ALA A 233 11.94 7.34 0.23
C ALA A 233 11.28 6.03 -0.20
N GLU A 234 10.01 5.85 0.14
CA GLU A 234 9.21 4.76 -0.38
C GLU A 234 9.06 4.84 -1.91
N TRP A 235 9.08 3.65 -2.50
CA TRP A 235 8.76 3.38 -3.88
C TRP A 235 7.61 2.37 -3.87
N TYR A 236 6.38 2.89 -3.94
CA TYR A 236 5.21 2.05 -3.88
C TYR A 236 5.02 1.25 -5.18
N LEU A 237 5.01 -0.07 -5.04
CA LEU A 237 4.90 -1.01 -6.15
C LEU A 237 3.44 -1.27 -6.53
N ASN A 238 3.21 -1.58 -7.80
CA ASN A 238 1.94 -2.18 -8.20
C ASN A 238 1.83 -3.62 -7.69
N LYS A 239 0.62 -4.20 -7.76
CA LYS A 239 0.34 -5.55 -7.25
C LYS A 239 1.28 -6.61 -7.81
N SER A 240 1.47 -6.65 -9.13
CA SER A 240 2.30 -7.68 -9.77
C SER A 240 3.76 -7.58 -9.34
N GLU A 241 4.29 -6.36 -9.28
CA GLU A 241 5.66 -6.11 -8.81
C GLU A 241 5.82 -6.46 -7.33
N ALA A 242 4.85 -6.10 -6.49
CA ALA A 242 4.92 -6.36 -5.05
C ALA A 242 5.04 -7.85 -4.74
N PHE A 243 4.27 -8.71 -5.44
CA PHE A 243 4.38 -10.16 -5.31
C PHE A 243 5.70 -10.67 -5.89
N HIS A 244 6.11 -10.20 -7.08
CA HIS A 244 7.34 -10.66 -7.74
C HIS A 244 8.60 -10.32 -6.93
N GLN A 245 8.61 -9.15 -6.29
CA GLN A 245 9.71 -8.66 -5.45
C GLN A 245 9.62 -9.18 -4.00
N GLY A 246 8.62 -9.99 -3.65
CA GLY A 246 8.44 -10.53 -2.30
C GLY A 246 8.09 -9.47 -1.24
N VAL A 247 7.70 -8.27 -1.65
CA VAL A 247 7.27 -7.16 -0.79
C VAL A 247 5.91 -7.45 -0.15
N VAL A 248 5.08 -8.25 -0.82
CA VAL A 248 3.86 -8.84 -0.24
C VAL A 248 3.84 -10.35 -0.43
N PHE A 249 3.20 -11.05 0.51
CA PHE A 249 2.96 -12.50 0.45
C PHE A 249 1.72 -12.86 1.26
N ALA A 250 0.91 -13.81 0.78
CA ALA A 250 -0.27 -14.28 1.48
C ALA A 250 -0.29 -15.81 1.51
N SER A 251 -0.72 -16.37 2.65
CA SER A 251 -0.87 -17.81 2.85
C SER A 251 -1.99 -18.10 3.86
N LYS A 252 -2.27 -19.37 4.10
CA LYS A 252 -3.17 -19.78 5.20
C LYS A 252 -2.72 -19.31 6.59
N ALA A 253 -1.43 -19.02 6.76
CA ALA A 253 -0.89 -18.55 8.04
C ALA A 253 -1.06 -17.03 8.25
N GLY A 254 -1.51 -16.28 7.24
CA GLY A 254 -1.62 -14.83 7.25
C GLY A 254 -0.99 -14.18 6.03
N ALA A 255 -1.00 -12.86 6.02
CA ALA A 255 -0.44 -12.01 5.00
C ALA A 255 0.68 -11.13 5.54
N MET A 256 1.72 -10.95 4.73
CA MET A 256 2.87 -10.13 5.04
C MET A 256 2.99 -9.00 4.03
N MET A 257 3.32 -7.82 4.55
CA MET A 257 3.64 -6.61 3.78
C MET A 257 4.90 -5.98 4.39
N ARG A 258 5.97 -5.80 3.62
CA ARG A 258 7.28 -5.37 4.15
C ARG A 258 7.95 -4.28 3.33
N VAL A 259 8.90 -3.58 3.92
CA VAL A 259 9.88 -2.80 3.14
C VAL A 259 10.79 -3.77 2.39
N GLY A 260 10.97 -3.52 1.10
CA GLY A 260 11.83 -4.31 0.23
C GLY A 260 13.22 -3.71 0.04
N GLU A 261 13.97 -4.34 -0.86
CA GLU A 261 15.28 -3.87 -1.28
C GLU A 261 15.22 -2.47 -1.92
N GLN A 262 16.38 -1.81 -1.94
CA GLN A 262 16.58 -0.56 -2.65
C GLN A 262 16.33 -0.75 -4.15
N VAL A 263 15.58 0.18 -4.77
CA VAL A 263 15.24 0.15 -6.20
C VAL A 263 16.03 1.19 -7.00
N GLN A 264 16.35 2.32 -6.39
CA GLN A 264 17.16 3.41 -6.94
C GLN A 264 17.94 4.08 -5.79
N PRO A 265 18.94 4.93 -6.07
CA PRO A 265 19.49 5.80 -5.04
C PRO A 265 18.35 6.46 -4.25
N PHE A 266 18.42 6.42 -2.92
CA PHE A 266 17.46 7.09 -2.04
C PHE A 266 16.01 6.56 -2.08
N LYS A 267 15.76 5.43 -2.77
CA LYS A 267 14.42 4.85 -2.89
C LYS A 267 14.38 3.36 -2.58
N ARG A 268 13.45 2.96 -1.71
CA ARG A 268 13.21 1.57 -1.33
C ARG A 268 11.80 1.10 -1.67
N ARG A 269 11.69 -0.15 -2.11
CA ARG A 269 10.40 -0.76 -2.41
C ARG A 269 9.51 -0.78 -1.17
N SER A 270 8.25 -0.42 -1.34
CA SER A 270 7.20 -0.54 -0.34
C SER A 270 5.86 -0.74 -1.05
N VAL A 271 4.76 -0.77 -0.31
CA VAL A 271 3.40 -0.79 -0.86
C VAL A 271 2.48 0.11 -0.04
N MET A 272 1.46 0.62 -0.73
CA MET A 272 0.30 1.29 -0.15
C MET A 272 -0.93 0.60 -0.71
N LEU A 273 -1.79 0.13 0.18
CA LEU A 273 -2.99 -0.62 -0.13
C LEU A 273 -4.21 0.19 0.28
N HIS A 274 -5.16 0.34 -0.64
CA HIS A 274 -6.49 0.84 -0.32
C HIS A 274 -7.49 -0.29 -0.44
N SER A 275 -8.43 -0.43 0.50
CA SER A 275 -9.54 -1.34 0.31
C SER A 275 -10.33 -0.90 -0.91
N ALA A 276 -10.81 -1.85 -1.70
CA ALA A 276 -11.60 -1.50 -2.86
C ALA A 276 -13.02 -1.01 -2.49
N GLN A 277 -13.45 -1.28 -1.25
CA GLN A 277 -14.72 -0.85 -0.67
C GLN A 277 -14.51 0.29 0.33
N ALA A 278 -15.57 1.04 0.61
CA ALA A 278 -15.61 2.11 1.60
C ALA A 278 -16.84 1.97 2.51
N TRP A 279 -16.72 2.34 3.78
CA TRP A 279 -17.74 2.16 4.81
C TRP A 279 -18.24 3.49 5.39
N ARG A 280 -19.52 3.53 5.75
CA ARG A 280 -20.22 4.75 6.17
C ARG A 280 -20.16 4.95 7.68
N PRO A 281 -19.43 5.97 8.18
CA PRO A 281 -19.34 6.21 9.61
C PRO A 281 -20.63 6.71 10.26
N ASP A 282 -21.55 7.26 9.48
CA ASP A 282 -22.83 7.79 9.99
C ASP A 282 -23.85 6.68 10.31
N ILE A 283 -23.73 5.52 9.67
CA ILE A 283 -24.44 4.30 10.09
C ILE A 283 -23.62 3.54 11.13
N GLY A 284 -22.31 3.57 10.96
CA GLY A 284 -21.36 2.96 11.85
C GLY A 284 -20.79 1.65 11.32
N PHE A 285 -19.54 1.37 11.68
CA PHE A 285 -18.85 0.12 11.35
C PHE A 285 -17.73 -0.14 12.36
N ILE A 286 -17.27 -1.38 12.40
CA ILE A 286 -16.07 -1.78 13.12
C ILE A 286 -15.06 -2.29 12.11
N VAL A 287 -13.86 -1.76 12.08
CA VAL A 287 -12.72 -2.37 11.38
C VAL A 287 -11.79 -3.02 12.40
N VAL A 288 -11.36 -4.25 12.11
CA VAL A 288 -10.47 -5.03 12.96
C VAL A 288 -9.30 -5.54 12.16
N MET A 289 -8.08 -5.22 12.59
CA MET A 289 -6.86 -5.86 12.11
C MET A 289 -6.29 -6.76 13.21
N LYS A 290 -6.32 -8.08 12.99
CA LYS A 290 -5.61 -9.04 13.85
C LYS A 290 -4.21 -9.26 13.29
N TYR A 291 -3.20 -9.06 14.11
CA TYR A 291 -1.81 -9.00 13.67
C TYR A 291 -0.89 -9.76 14.63
N LYS A 292 0.21 -10.27 14.06
CA LYS A 292 1.34 -10.83 14.81
C LYS A 292 2.51 -9.84 14.91
N HIS A 293 2.62 -8.91 13.97
CA HIS A 293 3.68 -7.92 13.92
C HIS A 293 3.23 -6.65 13.18
N VAL A 294 3.68 -5.48 13.63
CA VAL A 294 3.53 -4.20 12.92
C VAL A 294 4.92 -3.58 12.66
N PRO A 295 5.11 -2.77 11.60
CA PRO A 295 6.42 -2.23 11.30
C PRO A 295 6.90 -1.26 12.39
N TYR A 296 8.20 -1.19 12.63
CA TYR A 296 8.81 -0.13 13.45
C TYR A 296 10.30 0.02 13.13
N GLY A 297 10.92 1.07 13.69
CA GLY A 297 12.36 1.28 13.65
C GLY A 297 12.78 2.51 12.84
N ALA A 298 14.08 2.80 12.87
CA ALA A 298 14.66 4.01 12.28
C ALA A 298 14.29 4.17 10.79
N GLY A 299 13.70 5.33 10.46
CA GLY A 299 13.26 5.70 9.12
C GLY A 299 11.93 5.10 8.67
N VAL A 300 11.28 4.26 9.48
CA VAL A 300 10.02 3.60 9.13
C VAL A 300 8.83 4.45 9.59
N TRP A 301 7.84 4.64 8.71
CA TRP A 301 6.58 5.32 9.01
C TRP A 301 5.40 4.47 8.52
N PRO A 302 4.94 3.49 9.32
CA PRO A 302 3.77 2.70 8.97
C PRO A 302 2.48 3.43 9.29
N ALA A 303 1.44 3.13 8.53
CA ALA A 303 0.09 3.59 8.83
C ALA A 303 -0.97 2.51 8.54
N PHE A 304 -1.94 2.39 9.44
CA PHE A 304 -3.25 1.78 9.27
C PHE A 304 -4.29 2.85 9.60
N TRP A 305 -4.98 3.31 8.58
CA TRP A 305 -5.78 4.54 8.64
C TRP A 305 -6.99 4.43 7.71
N LEU A 306 -7.86 5.42 7.80
CA LEU A 306 -9.09 5.51 7.05
C LEU A 306 -9.15 6.86 6.35
N VAL A 307 -9.54 6.85 5.07
CA VAL A 307 -9.65 8.06 4.27
C VAL A 307 -10.80 7.98 3.29
N ASN A 308 -11.36 9.12 2.93
CA ASN A 308 -12.27 9.22 1.79
C ASN A 308 -11.53 9.47 0.48
N SER A 309 -12.00 8.85 -0.60
CA SER A 309 -11.49 9.04 -1.97
C SER A 309 -12.32 9.95 -2.86
N ASP A 310 -13.52 10.34 -2.41
CA ASP A 310 -14.60 10.85 -3.27
C ASP A 310 -14.65 12.38 -3.25
N THR A 311 -13.98 13.00 -2.29
CA THR A 311 -13.76 14.43 -2.21
C THR A 311 -12.30 14.71 -1.91
N GLY A 312 -11.81 15.88 -2.35
CA GLY A 312 -10.45 16.30 -2.04
C GLY A 312 -10.19 16.29 -0.54
N TRP A 313 -9.07 15.70 -0.14
CA TRP A 313 -8.62 15.69 1.25
C TRP A 313 -8.35 17.12 1.76
N PRO A 314 -8.63 17.44 3.05
CA PRO A 314 -9.20 16.58 4.11
C PRO A 314 -10.74 16.67 4.22
N LYS A 315 -11.45 17.09 3.16
CA LYS A 315 -12.89 17.41 3.23
C LYS A 315 -13.79 16.22 3.56
N GLY A 316 -13.31 15.01 3.29
CA GLY A 316 -14.05 13.75 3.49
C GLY A 316 -13.76 13.06 4.81
N GLY A 317 -12.94 13.66 5.67
CA GLY A 317 -12.43 13.03 6.89
C GLY A 317 -11.24 12.11 6.62
N GLU A 318 -10.30 12.09 7.55
CA GLU A 318 -9.20 11.12 7.68
C GLU A 318 -9.09 10.72 9.15
N LEU A 319 -8.91 9.42 9.40
CA LEU A 319 -8.74 8.85 10.74
C LEU A 319 -7.55 7.91 10.79
N ASP A 320 -6.58 8.26 11.62
CA ASP A 320 -5.37 7.46 11.83
C ASP A 320 -5.61 6.51 13.01
N ILE A 321 -5.53 5.20 12.77
CA ILE A 321 -5.77 4.17 13.80
C ILE A 321 -4.43 3.76 14.42
N LEU A 322 -3.48 3.41 13.54
CA LEU A 322 -2.10 3.18 13.87
C LEU A 322 -1.24 4.02 12.94
N GLU A 323 -0.58 5.04 13.45
CA GLU A 323 0.38 5.86 12.73
C GLU A 323 1.46 6.38 13.70
N TYR A 324 2.72 6.17 13.31
CA TYR A 324 3.88 6.67 14.01
C TYR A 324 5.08 6.68 13.07
N ALA A 325 6.14 7.37 13.48
CA ALA A 325 7.38 7.44 12.74
C ALA A 325 8.55 7.05 13.64
N ASN A 326 9.51 6.31 13.11
CA ASN A 326 10.70 5.87 13.82
C ASN A 326 10.37 5.06 15.09
N ASP A 327 10.82 5.55 16.26
CA ASP A 327 10.56 5.01 17.60
C ASP A 327 9.48 5.80 18.37
N GLN A 328 8.70 6.64 17.67
CA GLN A 328 7.61 7.39 18.28
C GLN A 328 6.46 6.46 18.70
N THR A 329 5.64 6.97 19.61
CA THR A 329 4.41 6.30 20.02
C THR A 329 3.28 6.56 19.04
N ASN A 330 2.39 5.57 18.89
CA ASN A 330 1.19 5.67 18.08
C ASN A 330 0.33 6.88 18.46
N LYS A 331 -0.24 7.53 17.44
CA LYS A 331 -1.24 8.58 17.61
C LYS A 331 -2.51 8.18 16.85
N VAL A 332 -3.62 8.17 17.59
CA VAL A 332 -4.96 8.10 17.02
C VAL A 332 -5.47 9.51 16.84
N THR A 333 -5.69 9.93 15.60
CA THR A 333 -6.02 11.31 15.22
C THR A 333 -7.14 11.36 14.20
N PHE A 334 -7.89 12.46 14.20
CA PHE A 334 -8.95 12.69 13.22
C PHE A 334 -8.83 14.08 12.59
N HIS A 335 -8.94 14.13 11.27
CA HIS A 335 -8.70 15.31 10.46
C HIS A 335 -9.93 15.63 9.60
N THR A 336 -10.35 16.90 9.57
CA THR A 336 -11.47 17.36 8.72
C THR A 336 -11.33 18.84 8.37
N ASP A 337 -11.88 19.28 7.23
CA ASP A 337 -11.97 20.70 6.87
C ASP A 337 -13.13 21.44 7.58
N LYS A 338 -13.88 20.74 8.43
CA LYS A 338 -15.02 21.29 9.17
C LYS A 338 -14.60 21.71 10.58
N LYS A 339 -15.26 22.75 11.11
CA LYS A 339 -15.06 23.23 12.49
C LYS A 339 -15.74 22.32 13.52
N CYS A 340 -15.42 21.04 13.49
CA CYS A 340 -15.88 20.04 14.44
C CYS A 340 -15.01 20.06 15.70
N LYS A 341 -15.64 19.85 16.86
CA LYS A 341 -14.95 19.71 18.13
C LYS A 341 -15.34 18.41 18.81
N LEU A 342 -14.44 17.88 19.61
CA LEU A 342 -14.75 16.76 20.49
C LEU A 342 -15.56 17.24 21.70
N ASN A 343 -16.52 16.44 22.16
CA ASN A 343 -17.26 16.68 23.40
C ASN A 343 -16.34 16.37 24.60
N VAL A 344 -15.67 17.41 25.11
CA VAL A 344 -14.64 17.27 26.15
C VAL A 344 -15.19 16.64 27.44
N ASN A 345 -16.41 17.00 27.86
CA ASN A 345 -16.99 16.45 29.08
C ASN A 345 -17.20 14.93 28.97
N ARG A 346 -17.81 14.48 27.86
CA ARG A 346 -18.03 13.07 27.60
C ARG A 346 -16.70 12.33 27.40
N MET A 347 -15.74 12.96 26.75
CA MET A 347 -14.41 12.38 26.55
C MET A 347 -13.71 12.09 27.88
N LEU A 348 -13.65 13.07 28.78
CA LEU A 348 -13.03 12.90 30.09
C LEU A 348 -13.75 11.85 30.93
N GLU A 349 -15.08 11.83 30.90
CA GLU A 349 -15.88 10.82 31.61
C GLU A 349 -15.63 9.41 31.07
N CYS A 350 -15.57 9.24 29.75
CA CYS A 350 -15.42 7.94 29.10
C CYS A 350 -13.98 7.42 29.04
N SER A 351 -13.01 8.28 29.37
CA SER A 351 -11.59 7.93 29.42
C SER A 351 -11.06 7.76 30.85
N LYS A 352 -11.89 7.97 31.89
CA LYS A 352 -11.45 7.95 33.31
C LYS A 352 -10.92 6.59 33.77
N ASP A 353 -11.44 5.50 33.20
CA ASP A 353 -11.10 4.12 33.58
C ASP A 353 -10.00 3.51 32.68
N ILE A 354 -9.51 4.27 31.69
CA ILE A 354 -8.42 3.85 30.81
C ILE A 354 -7.10 3.98 31.58
N LYS A 355 -6.39 2.87 31.74
CA LYS A 355 -5.08 2.81 32.42
C LYS A 355 -3.98 3.39 31.53
N ASP A 356 -2.97 4.00 32.14
CA ASP A 356 -1.80 4.58 31.46
C ASP A 356 -2.11 5.61 30.37
N ILE A 357 -3.26 6.28 30.48
CA ILE A 357 -3.67 7.28 29.49
C ILE A 357 -2.80 8.52 29.57
N ASP A 358 -2.25 8.93 28.42
CA ASP A 358 -1.67 10.25 28.28
C ASP A 358 -2.80 11.29 28.20
N LYS A 359 -2.70 12.35 29.00
CA LYS A 359 -3.73 13.38 29.13
C LYS A 359 -3.62 14.49 28.10
N GLU A 360 -2.56 14.50 27.28
CA GLU A 360 -2.46 15.44 26.17
C GLU A 360 -3.64 15.26 25.22
N MET A 361 -4.27 16.38 24.86
CA MET A 361 -5.42 16.38 23.96
C MET A 361 -5.47 17.62 23.07
N ILE A 362 -6.06 17.43 21.90
CA ILE A 362 -6.42 18.49 20.95
C ILE A 362 -7.89 18.28 20.61
N ALA A 363 -8.76 19.21 21.05
CA ALA A 363 -10.20 19.03 20.90
C ALA A 363 -10.76 19.45 19.53
N SER A 364 -10.05 20.30 18.79
CA SER A 364 -10.49 20.79 17.47
C SER A 364 -10.10 19.78 16.39
N CYS A 365 -11.06 19.25 15.65
CA CYS A 365 -10.78 18.33 14.54
C CYS A 365 -10.50 19.07 13.22
N TYR A 366 -10.55 20.40 13.23
CA TYR A 366 -10.28 21.22 12.06
C TYR A 366 -8.81 21.11 11.64
N THR A 367 -8.60 20.91 10.35
CA THR A 367 -7.27 20.75 9.76
C THR A 367 -6.97 21.87 8.76
N ASN A 368 -5.91 22.60 9.05
CA ASN A 368 -5.31 23.60 8.18
C ASN A 368 -3.79 23.61 8.42
N TYR A 369 -3.05 22.88 7.57
CA TYR A 369 -1.60 22.74 7.70
C TYR A 369 -0.86 24.08 7.61
N THR A 370 -1.34 25.04 6.81
CA THR A 370 -0.72 26.37 6.72
C THR A 370 -0.88 27.18 8.00
N GLY A 371 -1.94 26.91 8.77
CA GLY A 371 -2.23 27.52 10.06
C GLY A 371 -1.76 26.72 11.27
N ASN A 372 -1.09 25.58 11.05
CA ASN A 372 -0.68 24.64 12.11
C ASN A 372 -1.86 24.08 12.93
N GLU A 373 -3.02 23.90 12.30
CA GLU A 373 -4.18 23.20 12.88
C GLU A 373 -4.18 21.77 12.32
N LEU A 374 -3.87 20.79 13.16
CA LEU A 374 -3.53 19.42 12.73
C LEU A 374 -4.56 18.38 13.19
N GLY A 375 -5.86 18.71 13.12
CA GLY A 375 -6.91 17.79 13.55
C GLY A 375 -6.95 17.59 15.07
N CYS A 376 -7.79 16.65 15.50
CA CYS A 376 -8.05 16.37 16.92
C CYS A 376 -7.37 15.07 17.36
N MET A 377 -7.03 15.03 18.65
CA MET A 377 -6.35 13.94 19.31
C MET A 377 -6.94 13.81 20.73
N PRO A 378 -7.60 12.70 21.10
CA PRO A 378 -8.09 12.51 22.46
C PRO A 378 -6.92 12.14 23.39
N PRO A 379 -7.11 12.23 24.72
CA PRO A 379 -6.33 11.45 25.66
C PRO A 379 -6.32 9.99 25.22
N GLN A 380 -5.13 9.38 25.21
CA GLN A 380 -4.96 8.04 24.68
C GLN A 380 -3.76 7.33 25.30
N VAL A 381 -3.80 6.00 25.27
CA VAL A 381 -2.67 5.17 25.68
C VAL A 381 -1.61 5.17 24.58
N ARG A 382 -0.43 5.70 24.89
CA ARG A 382 0.69 5.81 23.95
C ARG A 382 1.59 4.59 24.04
N ARG A 383 1.81 3.92 22.91
CA ARG A 383 2.67 2.74 22.75
C ARG A 383 3.48 2.84 21.47
N THR A 384 4.75 2.41 21.51
CA THR A 384 5.63 2.39 20.33
C THR A 384 5.28 1.24 19.40
N GLY A 385 5.72 1.31 18.14
CA GLY A 385 5.59 0.17 17.21
C GLY A 385 6.25 -1.10 17.73
N GLU A 386 7.41 -0.99 18.40
CA GLU A 386 8.06 -2.12 19.07
C GLU A 386 7.17 -2.75 20.15
N TRP A 387 6.44 -1.93 20.93
CA TRP A 387 5.51 -2.45 21.93
C TRP A 387 4.40 -3.26 21.27
N TYR A 388 3.79 -2.76 20.19
CA TYR A 388 2.74 -3.50 19.47
C TYR A 388 3.27 -4.81 18.90
N SER A 389 4.46 -4.82 18.30
CA SER A 389 5.08 -6.04 17.78
C SER A 389 5.41 -7.08 18.86
N ASN A 390 5.70 -6.64 20.09
CA ASN A 390 5.90 -7.54 21.23
C ASN A 390 4.60 -7.92 21.96
N ASN A 391 3.47 -7.28 21.63
CA ASN A 391 2.17 -7.50 22.26
C ASN A 391 1.08 -7.67 21.18
N PRO A 392 1.16 -8.76 20.38
CA PRO A 392 0.23 -9.00 19.28
C PRO A 392 -1.21 -9.19 19.77
N GLY A 393 -2.14 -9.04 18.85
CA GLY A 393 -3.57 -9.15 19.13
C GLY A 393 -4.41 -8.50 18.03
N ALA A 394 -5.54 -7.90 18.42
CA ALA A 394 -6.44 -7.21 17.50
C ALA A 394 -6.47 -5.70 17.78
N LEU A 395 -6.24 -4.91 16.74
CA LEU A 395 -6.62 -3.49 16.72
C LEU A 395 -8.05 -3.40 16.22
N ALA A 396 -8.96 -2.91 17.05
CA ALA A 396 -10.35 -2.73 16.67
C ALA A 396 -10.73 -1.25 16.78
N LEU A 397 -11.27 -0.71 15.70
CA LEU A 397 -11.80 0.64 15.65
C LEU A 397 -13.30 0.55 15.38
N LEU A 398 -14.07 1.07 16.33
CA LEU A 398 -15.48 1.36 16.16
C LEU A 398 -15.62 2.83 15.76
N TRP A 399 -16.29 3.09 14.65
CA TRP A 399 -16.71 4.43 14.27
C TRP A 399 -18.20 4.42 13.96
N ASP A 400 -18.97 5.17 14.75
CA ASP A 400 -20.39 5.42 14.50
C ASP A 400 -20.71 6.91 14.69
N ALA A 401 -21.98 7.27 14.56
CA ALA A 401 -22.37 8.67 14.65
C ALA A 401 -22.17 9.29 16.06
N SER A 402 -21.89 8.49 17.10
CA SER A 402 -21.58 9.03 18.43
C SER A 402 -20.10 9.39 18.62
N GLY A 403 -19.22 8.92 17.73
CA GLY A 403 -17.78 9.10 17.84
C GLY A 403 -16.96 7.91 17.34
N ILE A 404 -15.70 7.92 17.76
CA ILE A 404 -14.71 6.87 17.46
C ILE A 404 -14.23 6.26 18.77
N THR A 405 -14.16 4.94 18.84
CA THR A 405 -13.50 4.21 19.93
C THR A 405 -12.45 3.26 19.37
N TYR A 406 -11.24 3.36 19.90
CA TYR A 406 -10.11 2.51 19.51
C TYR A 406 -9.75 1.56 20.63
N TYR A 407 -9.54 0.29 20.28
CA TYR A 407 -9.18 -0.79 21.18
C TYR A 407 -7.91 -1.50 20.71
N HIS A 408 -7.09 -1.91 21.68
CA HIS A 408 -6.12 -2.99 21.52
C HIS A 408 -6.59 -4.16 22.40
N ILE A 409 -6.87 -5.28 21.76
CA ILE A 409 -7.32 -6.51 22.42
C ILE A 409 -6.16 -7.50 22.37
N PRO A 410 -5.53 -7.86 23.50
CA PRO A 410 -4.42 -8.81 23.52
C PRO A 410 -4.82 -10.16 22.91
N GLU A 411 -3.89 -10.84 22.24
CA GLU A 411 -4.13 -12.14 21.57
C GLU A 411 -4.84 -13.15 22.48
N SER A 412 -4.41 -13.26 23.75
CA SER A 412 -5.00 -14.19 24.73
C SER A 412 -6.38 -13.79 25.24
N GLU A 413 -6.83 -12.58 24.91
CA GLU A 413 -8.08 -11.99 25.38
C GLU A 413 -9.09 -11.73 24.25
N ILE A 414 -8.77 -12.12 23.02
CA ILE A 414 -9.69 -11.99 21.88
C ILE A 414 -11.02 -12.67 22.22
N PRO A 415 -12.14 -11.92 22.26
CA PRO A 415 -13.41 -12.45 22.71
C PRO A 415 -14.08 -13.36 21.66
N ASP A 416 -14.96 -14.23 22.14
CA ASP A 416 -15.68 -15.21 21.30
C ASP A 416 -16.58 -14.54 20.26
N ASP A 417 -17.13 -13.36 20.56
CA ASP A 417 -17.98 -12.60 19.65
C ASP A 417 -17.19 -12.14 18.40
N LEU A 418 -15.95 -11.69 18.58
CA LEU A 418 -15.05 -11.33 17.49
C LEU A 418 -14.59 -12.58 16.72
N SER A 419 -14.25 -13.66 17.44
CA SER A 419 -13.84 -14.94 16.83
C SER A 419 -14.95 -15.60 16.02
N SER A 420 -16.21 -15.41 16.41
CA SER A 420 -17.42 -15.91 15.72
C SER A 420 -18.01 -14.92 14.71
N ASN A 421 -17.27 -13.85 14.39
CA ASN A 421 -17.65 -12.81 13.44
C ASN A 421 -19.00 -12.09 13.76
N GLN A 422 -19.33 -11.96 15.05
CA GLN A 422 -20.55 -11.30 15.56
C GLN A 422 -20.20 -10.33 16.71
N PRO A 423 -19.35 -9.31 16.48
CA PRO A 423 -18.83 -8.48 17.56
C PRO A 423 -19.93 -7.66 18.25
N LYS A 424 -19.77 -7.51 19.57
CA LYS A 424 -20.65 -6.82 20.51
C LYS A 424 -19.83 -5.83 21.34
N PRO A 425 -19.44 -4.67 20.75
CA PRO A 425 -18.48 -3.75 21.35
C PRO A 425 -18.89 -3.22 22.73
N ASN A 426 -20.20 -3.14 23.02
CA ASN A 426 -20.72 -2.72 24.32
C ASN A 426 -20.47 -3.72 25.46
N THR A 427 -20.03 -4.93 25.13
CA THR A 427 -19.65 -5.97 26.10
C THR A 427 -18.14 -6.09 26.30
N TRP A 428 -17.34 -5.38 25.49
CA TRP A 428 -15.89 -5.42 25.56
C TRP A 428 -15.37 -4.76 26.83
N LYS A 429 -14.24 -5.26 27.32
CA LYS A 429 -13.63 -4.76 28.55
C LYS A 429 -13.16 -3.32 28.34
N SER A 430 -13.44 -2.46 29.32
CA SER A 430 -12.97 -1.06 29.32
C SER A 430 -11.45 -0.94 29.24
N GLU A 431 -10.72 -1.93 29.74
CA GLU A 431 -9.27 -1.99 29.79
C GLU A 431 -8.63 -2.18 28.42
N TRP A 432 -9.37 -2.68 27.43
CA TRP A 432 -8.89 -2.80 26.05
C TRP A 432 -8.97 -1.46 25.30
N ARG A 433 -9.71 -0.49 25.83
CA ARG A 433 -9.89 0.81 25.19
C ARG A 433 -8.60 1.63 25.30
N MET A 434 -8.10 2.06 24.16
CA MET A 434 -6.86 2.83 24.04
C MET A 434 -7.13 4.32 23.79
N ALA A 435 -8.24 4.65 23.11
CA ALA A 435 -8.66 6.03 22.86
C ALA A 435 -10.18 6.14 22.67
N PHE A 436 -10.74 7.32 22.97
CA PHE A 436 -12.16 7.63 22.77
C PHE A 436 -12.35 9.07 22.29
N MET A 437 -12.94 9.25 21.10
CA MET A 437 -13.23 10.55 20.48
C MET A 437 -14.73 10.75 20.31
N PRO A 438 -15.44 11.30 21.30
CA PRO A 438 -16.85 11.63 21.15
C PRO A 438 -17.00 12.91 20.34
N PHE A 439 -17.74 12.86 19.24
CA PHE A 439 -18.04 14.06 18.46
C PHE A 439 -19.13 14.90 19.11
N ASP A 440 -18.96 16.22 19.07
CA ASP A 440 -20.00 17.17 19.47
C ASP A 440 -21.09 17.27 18.41
N ALA A 441 -22.34 16.99 18.78
CA ALA A 441 -23.45 16.89 17.82
C ALA A 441 -23.78 18.22 17.12
N GLU A 442 -23.52 19.35 17.79
CA GLU A 442 -23.80 20.67 17.24
C GLU A 442 -22.77 21.08 16.17
N SER A 443 -21.49 20.81 16.42
CA SER A 443 -20.39 21.24 15.55
C SER A 443 -19.94 20.20 14.51
N CYS A 444 -20.13 18.91 14.76
CA CYS A 444 -19.63 17.83 13.90
C CYS A 444 -20.68 17.39 12.86
N ILE A 445 -20.88 18.26 11.88
CA ILE A 445 -21.81 18.05 10.75
C ILE A 445 -21.00 17.99 9.45
N GLY A 446 -21.17 16.90 8.68
CA GLY A 446 -20.50 16.68 7.40
C GLY A 446 -19.01 16.52 7.49
N ILE A 447 -18.52 15.98 8.62
CA ILE A 447 -17.10 15.83 8.92
C ILE A 447 -16.46 14.65 8.18
N ALA A 448 -17.28 13.69 7.76
CA ALA A 448 -16.84 12.44 7.16
C ALA A 448 -17.74 12.01 6.01
N ARG A 449 -17.12 11.31 5.06
CA ARG A 449 -17.73 10.60 3.92
C ARG A 449 -17.47 9.09 4.08
N PRO A 450 -17.96 8.21 3.18
CA PRO A 450 -17.54 6.81 3.19
C PRO A 450 -16.01 6.68 3.20
N GLN A 451 -15.48 5.80 4.04
CA GLN A 451 -14.04 5.66 4.31
C GLN A 451 -13.51 4.35 3.75
N GLU A 452 -12.42 4.42 2.99
CA GLU A 452 -11.58 3.28 2.62
C GLU A 452 -10.58 2.98 3.72
N ILE A 453 -10.17 1.72 3.84
CA ILE A 453 -9.04 1.32 4.66
C ILE A 453 -7.75 1.51 3.87
N VAL A 454 -6.75 2.11 4.52
CA VAL A 454 -5.41 2.24 3.98
C VAL A 454 -4.39 1.53 4.87
N LEU A 455 -3.51 0.76 4.25
CA LEU A 455 -2.33 0.16 4.86
C LEU A 455 -1.10 0.54 4.04
N ASN A 456 -0.12 1.19 4.66
CA ASN A 456 1.15 1.49 3.98
C ASN A 456 2.34 1.49 4.92
N ILE A 457 3.54 1.44 4.32
CA ILE A 457 4.79 1.70 5.00
C ILE A 457 5.51 2.81 4.24
N ALA A 458 5.34 4.05 4.68
CA ALA A 458 6.18 5.17 4.24
C ALA A 458 7.57 5.07 4.88
N ILE A 459 8.54 5.77 4.29
CA ILE A 459 9.94 5.71 4.71
C ILE A 459 10.50 7.13 4.69
N CYS A 460 11.07 7.59 5.81
CA CYS A 460 11.60 8.95 5.96
C CYS A 460 10.54 10.03 5.63
N GLY A 461 10.85 10.94 4.71
CA GLY A 461 9.90 11.97 4.26
C GLY A 461 9.51 12.94 5.35
N ASP A 462 8.30 13.50 5.19
CA ASP A 462 7.82 14.64 5.95
C ASP A 462 7.73 14.43 7.45
N TRP A 463 7.59 13.18 7.91
CA TRP A 463 7.54 12.88 9.34
C TRP A 463 8.77 12.09 9.82
N ALA A 464 9.03 10.88 9.32
CA ALA A 464 10.16 10.09 9.81
C ALA A 464 11.52 10.75 9.54
N GLY A 465 11.67 11.43 8.39
CA GLY A 465 12.87 12.20 8.07
C GLY A 465 13.04 13.41 8.99
N ASN A 466 11.97 14.18 9.21
CA ASN A 466 12.02 15.35 10.10
C ASN A 466 12.24 14.96 11.57
N GLY A 467 11.69 13.82 11.98
CA GLY A 467 11.83 13.26 13.33
C GLY A 467 13.17 12.57 13.59
N TRP A 468 14.07 12.45 12.60
CA TRP A 468 15.28 11.65 12.66
C TRP A 468 16.17 11.95 13.90
N TRP A 469 16.33 13.24 14.24
CA TRP A 469 17.21 13.67 15.33
C TRP A 469 16.61 13.54 16.73
N GLY A 470 15.28 13.48 16.82
CA GLY A 470 14.58 13.24 18.08
C GLY A 470 14.48 11.76 18.45
N CYS A 471 14.81 10.87 17.51
CA CYS A 471 14.68 9.43 17.62
C CYS A 471 15.94 8.82 18.26
N GLU A 472 15.76 8.00 19.30
CA GLU A 472 16.82 7.24 19.97
C GLU A 472 17.31 6.08 19.09
N GLU A 473 16.40 5.29 18.51
CA GLU A 473 16.78 4.20 17.61
C GLU A 473 17.60 4.69 16.40
N CYS A 474 17.29 5.89 15.90
CA CYS A 474 17.94 6.52 14.76
C CYS A 474 19.35 6.96 15.12
N ARG A 475 19.54 7.53 16.32
CA ARG A 475 20.88 7.83 16.85
C ARG A 475 21.68 6.56 17.11
N ALA A 476 21.04 5.49 17.56
CA ALA A 476 21.67 4.20 17.82
C ALA A 476 22.17 3.49 16.54
N THR A 477 21.69 3.89 15.35
CA THR A 477 22.25 3.40 14.07
C THR A 477 23.73 3.74 13.91
N GLY A 478 24.19 4.84 14.54
CA GLY A 478 25.55 5.36 14.39
C GLY A 478 25.86 5.88 12.98
N TYR A 479 24.88 5.88 12.06
CA TYR A 479 25.08 6.29 10.68
C TYR A 479 24.74 7.77 10.48
N VAL A 480 25.78 8.60 10.56
CA VAL A 480 25.67 10.05 10.36
C VAL A 480 26.81 10.50 9.44
N PRO A 481 26.64 10.47 8.12
CA PRO A 481 27.63 10.99 7.19
C PRO A 481 27.84 12.50 7.38
N ASP A 482 29.09 12.98 7.27
CA ASP A 482 29.45 14.40 7.49
C ASP A 482 28.70 15.39 6.57
N TYR A 483 28.16 14.91 5.45
CA TYR A 483 27.42 15.71 4.47
C TYR A 483 25.90 15.64 4.62
N CYS A 484 25.38 14.85 5.58
CA CYS A 484 23.95 14.86 5.86
C CYS A 484 23.60 16.11 6.70
N ILE A 485 22.46 16.74 6.38
CA ILE A 485 22.06 18.03 6.97
C ILE A 485 20.84 17.80 7.85
N PRO A 486 20.89 18.15 9.15
CA PRO A 486 19.75 17.99 10.03
C PRO A 486 18.48 18.72 9.55
N GLY A 487 17.36 18.00 9.47
CA GLY A 487 16.05 18.55 9.06
C GLY A 487 15.91 18.83 7.56
N HIS A 488 16.89 18.49 6.73
CA HIS A 488 16.84 18.75 5.30
C HIS A 488 16.13 17.62 4.53
N VAL A 489 14.82 17.47 4.73
CA VAL A 489 14.01 16.37 4.18
C VAL A 489 13.61 16.53 2.72
N THR A 490 13.83 17.69 2.11
CA THR A 490 13.43 17.97 0.72
C THR A 490 14.49 17.57 -0.31
N GLU A 491 15.72 17.31 0.11
CA GLU A 491 16.83 16.92 -0.76
C GLU A 491 17.38 15.54 -0.32
N PRO A 492 16.98 14.45 -1.01
CA PRO A 492 17.35 13.08 -0.66
C PRO A 492 18.85 12.84 -0.45
N ALA A 493 19.70 13.54 -1.21
CA ALA A 493 21.16 13.38 -1.12
C ALA A 493 21.78 13.91 0.19
N THR A 494 21.00 14.69 0.96
CA THR A 494 21.45 15.30 2.22
C THR A 494 20.51 15.02 3.39
N ASP A 495 19.37 14.39 3.17
CA ASP A 495 18.50 13.88 4.23
C ASP A 495 19.16 12.69 4.92
N CYS A 496 19.50 12.84 6.21
CA CYS A 496 20.15 11.81 7.01
C CYS A 496 19.33 10.51 7.10
N CYS A 497 18.00 10.61 7.14
CA CYS A 497 17.14 9.43 7.16
C CYS A 497 17.24 8.69 5.82
N THR A 498 17.08 9.41 4.71
CA THR A 498 17.13 8.86 3.35
C THR A 498 18.51 8.28 3.02
N LEU A 499 19.58 8.89 3.54
CA LEU A 499 20.94 8.36 3.45
C LEU A 499 21.11 7.06 4.25
N TYR A 500 20.54 6.97 5.45
CA TYR A 500 20.58 5.75 6.28
C TYR A 500 19.90 4.58 5.59
N ILE A 501 18.66 4.75 5.14
CA ILE A 501 17.92 3.64 4.50
C ILE A 501 18.59 3.17 3.20
N SER A 502 19.38 4.02 2.55
CA SER A 502 20.14 3.67 1.34
C SER A 502 21.46 2.96 1.67
N ASN A 503 21.82 2.87 2.95
CA ASN A 503 23.03 2.22 3.40
C ASN A 503 22.80 0.72 3.62
N PRO A 504 23.76 -0.16 3.28
CA PRO A 504 23.67 -1.60 3.56
C PRO A 504 23.42 -1.95 5.04
N SER A 505 23.83 -1.10 5.98
CA SER A 505 23.56 -1.29 7.42
C SER A 505 22.07 -1.22 7.78
N ALA A 506 21.23 -0.63 6.93
CA ALA A 506 19.78 -0.59 7.13
C ALA A 506 19.07 -1.89 6.71
N GLU A 507 19.70 -2.76 5.92
CA GLU A 507 19.03 -3.95 5.36
C GLU A 507 18.50 -4.89 6.45
N GLU A 508 19.33 -5.26 7.43
CA GLU A 508 18.92 -6.22 8.46
C GLU A 508 17.87 -5.64 9.42
N PRO A 509 18.01 -4.40 9.94
CA PRO A 509 16.94 -3.76 10.71
C PRO A 509 15.62 -3.66 9.95
N LEU A 510 15.64 -3.24 8.67
CA LEU A 510 14.41 -3.12 7.87
C LEU A 510 13.77 -4.50 7.61
N LYS A 511 14.58 -5.51 7.29
CA LYS A 511 14.09 -6.87 7.05
C LYS A 511 13.45 -7.51 8.29
N THR A 512 13.97 -7.19 9.48
CA THR A 512 13.54 -7.80 10.75
C THR A 512 12.49 -6.99 11.51
N LYS A 513 12.33 -5.69 11.20
CA LYS A 513 11.41 -4.80 11.91
C LYS A 513 10.38 -4.09 11.01
N ALA A 514 10.64 -3.89 9.72
CA ALA A 514 9.80 -3.05 8.87
C ALA A 514 8.77 -3.85 8.05
N PHE A 515 7.91 -4.62 8.74
CA PHE A 515 6.85 -5.38 8.10
C PHE A 515 5.58 -5.53 8.96
N PHE A 516 4.44 -5.62 8.30
CA PHE A 516 3.21 -6.12 8.88
C PHE A 516 3.14 -7.65 8.68
N ASP A 517 2.72 -8.37 9.71
CA ASP A 517 2.26 -9.78 9.66
C ASP A 517 0.84 -9.81 10.21
N ILE A 518 -0.12 -10.03 9.32
CA ILE A 518 -1.56 -9.83 9.55
C ILE A 518 -2.27 -11.16 9.38
N ASP A 519 -3.05 -11.56 10.37
CA ASP A 519 -3.93 -12.72 10.26
C ASP A 519 -5.14 -12.40 9.38
N TYR A 520 -5.82 -11.28 9.68
CA TYR A 520 -6.92 -10.76 8.88
C TYR A 520 -7.14 -9.27 9.09
N VAL A 521 -7.78 -8.64 8.10
CA VAL A 521 -8.53 -7.38 8.27
C VAL A 521 -10.00 -7.67 8.00
N LYS A 522 -10.88 -7.33 8.94
CA LYS A 522 -12.33 -7.54 8.82
C LYS A 522 -13.09 -6.26 9.08
N VAL A 523 -14.19 -6.08 8.38
CA VAL A 523 -15.14 -5.00 8.64
C VAL A 523 -16.49 -5.60 9.00
N PHE A 524 -17.10 -5.03 10.04
CA PHE A 524 -18.41 -5.38 10.52
C PHE A 524 -19.33 -4.16 10.47
N GLU A 525 -20.59 -4.39 10.15
CA GLU A 525 -21.64 -3.36 10.08
C GLU A 525 -22.77 -3.70 11.04
N PRO A 526 -23.53 -2.71 11.55
CA PRO A 526 -24.65 -2.97 12.43
C PRO A 526 -25.64 -3.95 11.81
N SER A 527 -26.02 -4.98 12.58
CA SER A 527 -26.85 -6.08 12.09
C SER A 527 -28.25 -5.64 11.64
N THR A 528 -28.73 -4.52 12.20
CA THR A 528 -30.03 -3.93 11.90
C THR A 528 -30.12 -3.28 10.52
N TYR A 529 -28.98 -3.06 9.86
CA TYR A 529 -28.91 -2.42 8.54
C TYR A 529 -28.50 -3.45 7.49
N ASP A 530 -29.18 -3.44 6.35
CA ASP A 530 -28.76 -4.16 5.16
C ASP A 530 -28.25 -3.14 4.16
N LEU A 531 -26.94 -2.86 4.24
CA LEU A 531 -26.32 -1.80 3.45
C LEU A 531 -26.02 -2.30 2.04
N PRO A 532 -26.25 -1.46 1.01
CA PRO A 532 -25.86 -1.81 -0.35
C PRO A 532 -24.35 -2.05 -0.38
N LYS A 533 -23.94 -3.22 -0.88
CA LYS A 533 -22.54 -3.47 -1.18
C LYS A 533 -22.18 -2.69 -2.43
N TYR A 534 -21.42 -1.61 -2.26
CA TYR A 534 -20.92 -0.85 -3.40
C TYR A 534 -19.77 -1.63 -4.06
N PRO A 535 -19.75 -1.74 -5.39
CA PRO A 535 -18.64 -2.35 -6.11
C PRO A 535 -17.29 -1.74 -5.73
N ALA A 536 -16.25 -2.56 -5.86
CA ALA A 536 -14.87 -2.14 -5.76
C ALA A 536 -14.59 -0.94 -6.69
N GLY A 537 -14.20 0.22 -6.14
CA GLY A 537 -13.87 1.41 -6.93
C GLY A 537 -15.03 2.29 -7.42
N THR A 538 -16.30 2.00 -7.08
CA THR A 538 -17.44 2.89 -7.43
C THR A 538 -17.38 4.26 -6.76
N TYR A 539 -16.57 4.39 -5.71
CA TYR A 539 -16.30 5.63 -5.00
C TYR A 539 -15.03 6.33 -5.50
N ARG A 540 -14.18 5.63 -6.25
CA ARG A 540 -12.93 6.18 -6.82
C ARG A 540 -13.01 6.69 -8.24
N ASN A 541 -14.12 6.53 -8.97
CA ASN A 541 -14.46 7.29 -10.17
C ASN A 541 -15.90 6.92 -10.59
N GLY A 542 -16.79 7.93 -10.57
CA GLY A 542 -18.22 7.95 -10.85
C GLY A 542 -18.93 6.79 -11.56
N GLY A 543 -20.15 6.49 -11.09
CA GLY A 543 -21.22 5.97 -11.95
C GLY A 543 -22.24 5.08 -11.25
N LEU A 544 -23.48 5.58 -11.11
CA LEU A 544 -24.66 4.76 -10.90
C LEU A 544 -24.79 3.73 -12.04
N PHE A 545 -24.96 2.45 -11.73
CA PHE A 545 -25.64 1.56 -12.66
C PHE A 545 -27.12 1.96 -12.68
N GLY A 546 -27.52 2.65 -13.75
CA GLY A 546 -28.92 2.76 -14.11
C GLY A 546 -29.51 1.37 -14.26
N SER A 547 -30.53 1.08 -13.48
CA SER A 547 -31.40 -0.06 -13.72
C SER A 547 -32.14 0.15 -15.04
N GLU A 548 -31.68 -0.46 -16.11
CA GLU A 548 -32.56 -0.89 -17.19
C GLU A 548 -32.88 -2.38 -17.01
N LYS A 549 -33.95 -2.65 -16.25
CA LYS A 549 -35.12 -3.43 -16.70
C LYS A 549 -36.16 -3.56 -15.60
#